data_AF-A0A7X7P6G7-F1
#
_entry.id   AF-A0A7X7P6G7-F1
#
_cell.length_a   1.000
_cell.length_b   1.000
_cell.length_c   1.000
_cell.angle_alpha   90.00
_cell.angle_beta   90.00
_cell.angle_gamma   90.00
#
_symmetry.space_group_name_H-M   'P 1'
#
loop_
_entity.id
_entity.type
_entity.pdbx_description
1 polymer ?
#
loop_
_entity_poly.entity_id
_entity_poly.type
_entity_poly.pdbx_seq_one_letter_code
_entity_poly.pdbx_strand_id
1 'polypeptide(L)'
;MLKDYDYGATEKIYTLAFKKEERVKTSHVYKEKVNHTIKIRTVHGYEIEGTEEHPIMVASKSGETLKKLKDITKEDYIIVEKGTNLYGGLKKFPKEFMDGLDKNAIRHTVPKYVNEHVAHMLGYFVADGNFTTNTLSFSNEKEWFDTQLKKDLKEFGVERNKKNGKVHSSYMHQAFFELCGRPSVFTARYKYVPKIILQSPKSVQASFLRGLIDCDGYYDNRDIEYTTASKDLANQVRMMLLNMGIVTGCRIKKGAWAKGNFYDHDYYRVTISRNYINLYSEIIGSDKYTFIKHDKRIEKSNLEQIPFLKENISYAIDYIRKEVGWSKNGKCKLVEDFPKWKYKNMGKGYNSLNIFLNLFEDFKQYFPKEYPYEWFVSLRDNDYYYDKVSLVEHNYEETDVYDVCVPDGHLFWCNGMINHNTALAVHSIAANYYALGDKFVWQYDDAERGATFDLYHMYGIEKPLIEDVNSISNTVEELYNNIRKFSDNLKKDQIGMYVVDSLDGLTSKATVDRGNERYSKFEKGKEFSEGTYAMEKQKFLSQEFFPDIASRIKDTNIVLIFISQVRDKINAGMFEKKQTRAGGRALQFYCHTVEWLA
;
A
#
# COMPACT_ATOMS: atom_id res chain seq x y z
N MET A 1 12.29 -6.62 11.77
CA MET A 1 12.75 -6.73 10.38
C MET A 1 13.35 -5.42 9.90
N LEU A 2 12.71 -4.26 10.08
CA LEU A 2 13.26 -2.98 9.59
C LEU A 2 14.21 -2.26 10.56
N LYS A 3 14.20 -2.58 11.86
CA LYS A 3 15.02 -1.89 12.87
C LYS A 3 16.54 -2.00 12.61
N ASP A 4 16.96 -3.10 12.01
CA ASP A 4 18.37 -3.46 11.80
C ASP A 4 18.97 -2.84 10.53
N TYR A 5 18.22 -1.98 9.83
CA TYR A 5 18.71 -1.27 8.65
C TYR A 5 19.54 -0.04 9.05
N ASP A 6 20.57 0.25 8.26
CA ASP A 6 21.33 1.49 8.34
C ASP A 6 20.48 2.69 7.90
N TYR A 7 20.83 3.89 8.35
CA TYR A 7 20.20 5.12 7.89
C TYR A 7 20.52 5.38 6.41
N GLY A 8 19.56 5.94 5.68
CA GLY A 8 19.63 6.13 4.23
C GLY A 8 18.94 5.00 3.46
N ALA A 9 19.28 4.89 2.17
CA ALA A 9 18.73 3.88 1.29
C ALA A 9 19.57 2.60 1.34
N THR A 10 18.91 1.46 1.57
CA THR A 10 19.50 0.13 1.50
C THR A 10 18.82 -0.67 0.40
N GLU A 11 19.60 -1.22 -0.53
CA GLU A 11 19.07 -2.11 -1.57
C GLU A 11 18.43 -3.34 -0.92
N LYS A 12 17.11 -3.49 -1.11
CA LYS A 12 16.37 -4.63 -0.59
C LYS A 12 15.11 -4.88 -1.39
N ILE A 13 14.99 -6.12 -1.85
CA ILE A 13 13.81 -6.60 -2.53
C ILE A 13 12.86 -7.25 -1.53
N TYR A 14 11.77 -6.55 -1.25
CA TYR A 14 10.55 -7.09 -0.68
C TYR A 14 9.50 -7.26 -1.76
N THR A 15 8.58 -8.19 -1.53
CA THR A 15 7.39 -8.33 -2.39
C THR A 15 6.21 -7.79 -1.59
N LEU A 16 5.68 -6.66 -2.04
CA LEU A 16 4.58 -5.95 -1.40
C LEU A 16 3.30 -6.14 -2.21
N ALA A 17 2.17 -5.92 -1.54
CA ALA A 17 0.90 -5.80 -2.21
C ALA A 17 0.80 -4.40 -2.85
N PHE A 18 0.38 -4.35 -4.12
CA PHE A 18 0.25 -3.11 -4.90
C PHE A 18 -1.21 -2.79 -5.20
N LYS A 19 -1.92 -3.80 -5.70
CA LYS A 19 -3.37 -3.79 -5.89
C LYS A 19 -3.93 -5.20 -5.64
N LYS A 20 -5.25 -5.36 -5.70
CA LYS A 20 -5.92 -6.61 -5.34
C LYS A 20 -5.31 -7.78 -6.11
N GLU A 21 -4.87 -8.81 -5.38
CA GLU A 21 -4.20 -10.01 -5.91
C GLU A 21 -2.88 -9.78 -6.68
N GLU A 22 -2.37 -8.54 -6.71
CA GLU A 22 -1.17 -8.18 -7.44
C GLU A 22 -0.04 -7.70 -6.53
N ARG A 23 1.17 -8.09 -6.91
CA ARG A 23 2.38 -7.85 -6.13
C ARG A 23 3.33 -6.97 -6.90
N VAL A 24 4.04 -6.12 -6.17
CA VAL A 24 5.16 -5.35 -6.68
C VAL A 24 6.43 -5.66 -5.89
N LYS A 25 7.57 -5.52 -6.54
CA LYS A 25 8.87 -5.64 -5.87
C LYS A 25 9.36 -4.27 -5.47
N THR A 26 9.88 -4.16 -4.26
CA THR A 26 10.68 -3.00 -3.89
C THR A 26 12.08 -3.15 -4.47
N SER A 27 12.73 -2.02 -4.66
CA SER A 27 14.14 -1.93 -5.00
C SER A 27 14.98 -1.54 -3.78
N HIS A 28 14.48 -0.57 -3.01
CA HIS A 28 15.15 0.01 -1.86
C HIS A 28 14.22 0.08 -0.65
N VAL A 29 14.84 0.03 0.52
CA VAL A 29 14.23 0.40 1.80
C VAL A 29 14.98 1.62 2.29
N TYR A 30 14.24 2.66 2.64
CA TYR A 30 14.79 3.88 3.19
C TYR A 30 14.49 3.94 4.69
N LYS A 31 15.50 4.33 5.47
CA LYS A 31 15.36 4.59 6.90
C LYS A 31 15.93 5.96 7.20
N GLU A 32 15.14 6.80 7.86
CA GLU A 32 15.56 8.13 8.28
C GLU A 32 15.15 8.37 9.72
N LYS A 33 15.83 9.32 10.36
CA LYS A 33 15.49 9.83 11.67
C LYS A 33 14.93 11.23 11.52
N VAL A 34 13.71 11.43 12.00
CA VAL A 34 13.01 12.72 11.93
C VAL A 34 12.63 13.18 13.32
N ASN A 35 12.46 14.48 13.48
CA ASN A 35 12.05 15.13 14.74
C ASN A 35 10.56 15.48 14.75
N HIS A 36 9.82 15.13 13.69
CA HIS A 36 8.40 15.41 13.59
C HIS A 36 7.69 14.37 12.73
N THR A 37 6.67 13.72 13.31
CA THR A 37 5.73 12.85 12.61
C THR A 37 4.29 13.27 12.87
N ILE A 38 3.40 12.90 11.94
CA ILE A 38 1.95 13.06 12.09
C ILE A 38 1.32 11.68 12.13
N LYS A 39 0.51 11.46 13.16
CA LYS A 39 -0.27 10.24 13.35
C LYS A 39 -1.73 10.48 13.00
N ILE A 40 -2.23 9.67 12.08
CA ILE A 40 -3.63 9.65 11.68
C ILE A 40 -4.27 8.38 12.23
N ARG A 41 -5.46 8.52 12.82
CA ARG A 41 -6.33 7.38 13.17
C ARG A 41 -7.71 7.58 12.59
N THR A 42 -8.29 6.53 12.04
CA THR A 42 -9.66 6.53 11.51
C THR A 42 -10.69 6.15 12.58
N VAL A 43 -11.99 6.28 12.31
CA VAL A 43 -13.06 5.94 13.27
C VAL A 43 -13.06 4.46 13.66
N HIS A 44 -12.72 3.56 12.73
CA HIS A 44 -12.64 2.12 13.01
C HIS A 44 -11.24 1.70 13.49
N GLY A 45 -10.34 2.67 13.72
CA GLY A 45 -9.07 2.46 14.40
C GLY A 45 -7.93 1.99 13.50
N TYR A 46 -8.02 2.16 12.17
CA TYR A 46 -6.85 2.06 11.30
C TYR A 46 -5.94 3.25 11.58
N GLU A 47 -4.63 3.02 11.62
CA GLU A 47 -3.67 4.07 11.96
C GLU A 47 -2.43 4.04 11.07
N ILE A 48 -1.92 5.22 10.76
CA ILE A 48 -0.63 5.45 10.11
C ILE A 48 0.08 6.60 10.82
N GLU A 49 1.40 6.52 10.86
CA GLU A 49 2.27 7.57 11.40
C GLU A 49 3.47 7.70 10.47
N GLY A 50 3.78 8.93 10.06
CA GLY A 50 4.82 9.21 9.07
C GLY A 50 5.21 10.68 9.05
N THR A 51 6.07 11.06 8.11
CA THR A 51 6.49 12.45 7.93
C THR A 51 5.33 13.32 7.44
N GLU A 52 5.42 14.63 7.66
CA GLU A 52 4.40 15.60 7.25
C GLU A 52 4.06 15.52 5.76
N GLU A 53 5.09 15.31 4.94
CA GLU A 53 5.02 15.30 3.48
C GLU A 53 4.51 13.95 2.92
N HIS A 54 4.39 12.91 3.76
CA HIS A 54 4.04 11.57 3.29
C HIS A 54 2.61 11.53 2.73
N PRO A 55 2.42 11.19 1.45
CA PRO A 55 1.11 11.12 0.83
C PRO A 55 0.39 9.80 1.11
N ILE A 56 -0.90 9.91 1.46
CA ILE A 56 -1.83 8.78 1.52
C ILE A 56 -3.07 9.02 0.66
N MET A 57 -3.72 7.94 0.24
CA MET A 57 -4.91 8.03 -0.59
C MET A 57 -6.17 8.34 0.23
N VAL A 58 -6.92 9.34 -0.22
CA VAL A 58 -8.16 9.81 0.39
C VAL A 58 -9.28 9.91 -0.65
N ALA A 59 -10.53 9.86 -0.19
CA ALA A 59 -11.67 10.09 -1.06
C ALA A 59 -11.90 11.57 -1.34
N SER A 60 -12.21 11.89 -2.59
CA SER A 60 -12.65 13.21 -3.05
C SER A 60 -13.96 13.09 -3.82
N LYS A 61 -14.57 14.23 -4.18
CA LYS A 61 -15.79 14.22 -5.02
C LYS A 61 -15.56 13.56 -6.37
N SER A 62 -14.37 13.69 -6.95
CA SER A 62 -13.99 13.14 -8.25
C SER A 62 -13.39 11.73 -8.19
N GLY A 63 -13.36 11.09 -7.02
CA GLY A 63 -12.75 9.76 -6.83
C GLY A 63 -11.56 9.80 -5.89
N GLU A 64 -10.58 8.92 -6.09
CA GLU A 64 -9.40 8.86 -5.24
C GLU A 64 -8.43 10.03 -5.51
N THR A 65 -7.78 10.54 -4.47
CA THR A 65 -6.70 11.54 -4.59
C THR A 65 -5.65 11.33 -3.50
N LEU A 66 -4.44 11.82 -3.73
CA LEU A 66 -3.36 11.78 -2.75
C LEU A 66 -3.37 13.05 -1.90
N LYS A 67 -3.20 12.89 -0.60
CA LYS A 67 -3.13 13.99 0.36
C LYS A 67 -2.01 13.73 1.36
N LYS A 68 -1.19 14.74 1.62
CA LYS A 68 -0.07 14.66 2.57
C LYS A 68 -0.60 14.57 3.99
N LEU A 69 0.12 13.92 4.91
CA LEU A 69 -0.31 13.77 6.30
C LEU A 69 -0.59 15.12 6.97
N LYS A 70 0.19 16.17 6.67
CA LYS A 70 -0.03 17.52 7.21
C LYS A 70 -1.34 18.18 6.77
N ASP A 71 -1.87 17.77 5.63
CA ASP A 71 -3.11 18.33 5.07
C ASP A 71 -4.33 17.50 5.48
N ILE A 72 -4.15 16.33 6.11
CA ILE A 72 -5.25 15.49 6.56
C ILE A 72 -5.99 16.16 7.73
N THR A 73 -7.31 16.20 7.62
CA THR A 73 -8.24 16.77 8.59
C THR A 73 -9.28 15.72 9.01
N LYS A 74 -10.05 16.02 10.04
CA LYS A 74 -11.17 15.17 10.48
C LYS A 74 -12.32 15.06 9.48
N GLU A 75 -12.36 15.90 8.45
CA GLU A 75 -13.37 15.81 7.39
C GLU A 75 -12.99 14.85 6.26
N ASP A 76 -11.73 14.41 6.21
CA ASP A 76 -11.26 13.49 5.20
C ASP A 76 -11.68 12.04 5.49
N TYR A 77 -11.83 11.28 4.40
CA TYR A 77 -12.07 9.85 4.42
C TYR A 77 -10.86 9.14 3.83
N ILE A 78 -10.18 8.35 4.65
CA ILE A 78 -9.03 7.56 4.22
C ILE A 78 -9.53 6.32 3.46
N ILE A 79 -8.87 6.01 2.36
CA ILE A 79 -9.13 4.79 1.60
C ILE A 79 -8.36 3.64 2.26
N VAL A 80 -9.11 2.62 2.65
CA VAL A 80 -8.61 1.37 3.22
C VAL A 80 -8.91 0.25 2.24
N GLU A 81 -7.86 -0.43 1.81
CA GLU A 81 -7.98 -1.59 0.94
C GLU A 81 -8.41 -2.82 1.73
N LYS A 82 -9.36 -3.60 1.20
CA LYS A 82 -9.79 -4.88 1.75
C LYS A 82 -9.75 -5.99 0.71
N GLY A 83 -9.57 -7.23 1.18
CA GLY A 83 -9.69 -8.40 0.31
C GLY A 83 -8.52 -8.52 -0.67
N THR A 84 -7.34 -8.12 -0.23
CA THR A 84 -6.09 -8.16 -0.98
C THR A 84 -5.72 -9.57 -1.43
N ASN A 85 -6.14 -10.58 -0.66
CA ASN A 85 -6.00 -12.01 -0.92
C ASN A 85 -4.57 -12.46 -1.30
N LEU A 86 -3.56 -11.82 -0.72
CA LEU A 86 -2.16 -12.19 -0.91
C LEU A 86 -1.65 -12.98 0.30
N TYR A 87 -1.23 -14.22 0.05
CA TYR A 87 -0.76 -15.14 1.08
C TYR A 87 0.60 -15.71 0.73
N GLY A 88 1.36 -16.16 1.74
CA GLY A 88 2.58 -16.90 1.48
C GLY A 88 2.31 -18.37 1.14
N GLY A 89 3.34 -19.06 0.67
CA GLY A 89 3.27 -20.49 0.36
C GLY A 89 3.36 -21.39 1.59
N LEU A 90 3.19 -22.70 1.38
CA LEU A 90 3.35 -23.72 2.42
C LEU A 90 4.69 -23.60 3.14
N LYS A 91 4.66 -23.64 4.47
CA LYS A 91 5.84 -23.52 5.32
C LYS A 91 6.23 -24.89 5.85
N LYS A 92 7.50 -25.25 5.71
CA LYS A 92 8.02 -26.48 6.32
C LYS A 92 7.89 -26.39 7.83
N PHE A 93 7.50 -27.49 8.46
CA PHE A 93 7.51 -27.56 9.90
C PHE A 93 8.97 -27.52 10.39
N PRO A 94 9.33 -26.62 11.33
CA PRO A 94 10.70 -26.51 11.81
C PRO A 94 11.11 -27.77 12.56
N LYS A 95 12.35 -28.24 12.38
CA LYS A 95 12.89 -29.45 13.03
C LYS A 95 14.09 -29.14 13.93
N GLU A 96 14.55 -27.90 13.93
CA GLU A 96 15.70 -27.40 14.68
C GLU A 96 15.52 -27.57 16.19
N PHE A 97 14.27 -27.61 16.68
CA PHE A 97 13.96 -27.87 18.08
C PHE A 97 14.37 -29.28 18.55
N MET A 98 14.53 -30.24 17.62
CA MET A 98 14.83 -31.63 17.96
C MET A 98 16.23 -31.79 18.56
N ASP A 99 17.16 -30.88 18.27
CA ASP A 99 18.54 -30.93 18.73
C ASP A 99 18.68 -30.52 20.21
N GLY A 100 17.72 -29.74 20.73
CA GLY A 100 17.70 -29.28 22.12
C GLY A 100 16.96 -30.19 23.10
N LEU A 101 16.55 -31.38 22.66
CA LEU A 101 15.76 -32.31 23.48
C LEU A 101 16.63 -33.16 24.41
N ASP A 102 16.09 -33.48 25.58
CA ASP A 102 16.65 -34.51 26.46
C ASP A 102 16.74 -35.86 25.71
N LYS A 103 17.80 -36.64 25.98
CA LYS A 103 18.02 -37.95 25.34
C LYS A 103 16.86 -38.93 25.58
N ASN A 104 16.16 -38.78 26.70
CA ASN A 104 15.02 -39.61 27.09
C ASN A 104 13.65 -39.00 26.68
N ALA A 105 13.64 -37.85 25.99
CA ALA A 105 12.40 -37.24 25.54
C ALA A 105 11.68 -38.14 24.53
N ILE A 106 10.40 -38.41 24.78
CA ILE A 106 9.54 -39.14 23.84
C ILE A 106 9.36 -38.28 22.59
N ARG A 107 9.79 -38.82 21.44
CA ARG A 107 9.67 -38.14 20.15
C ARG A 107 8.32 -38.44 19.52
N HIS A 108 7.73 -37.41 18.92
CA HIS A 108 6.45 -37.50 18.23
C HIS A 108 6.61 -37.22 16.74
N THR A 109 5.68 -37.74 15.94
CA THR A 109 5.61 -37.38 14.52
C THR A 109 5.18 -35.92 14.40
N VAL A 110 5.85 -35.17 13.52
CA VAL A 110 5.43 -33.82 13.14
C VAL A 110 5.11 -33.82 11.65
N PRO A 111 4.14 -33.01 11.21
CA PRO A 111 3.83 -32.92 9.79
C PRO A 111 5.00 -32.36 8.99
N LYS A 112 5.01 -32.62 7.68
CA LYS A 112 6.04 -32.08 6.77
C LYS A 112 5.95 -30.54 6.66
N TYR A 113 4.74 -30.00 6.72
CA TYR A 113 4.44 -28.59 6.61
C TYR A 113 3.55 -28.14 7.75
N VAL A 114 3.58 -26.85 8.09
CA VAL A 114 2.56 -26.23 8.94
C VAL A 114 1.25 -26.22 8.18
N ASN A 115 0.30 -27.01 8.66
CA ASN A 115 -1.05 -27.17 8.09
C ASN A 115 -2.09 -26.51 9.01
N GLU A 116 -3.36 -26.72 8.67
CA GLU A 116 -4.52 -26.21 9.40
C GLU A 116 -4.57 -26.70 10.85
N HIS A 117 -4.35 -27.98 11.13
CA HIS A 117 -4.36 -28.51 12.51
C HIS A 117 -3.29 -27.87 13.39
N VAL A 118 -2.06 -27.70 12.88
CA VAL A 118 -0.98 -27.01 13.61
C VAL A 118 -1.38 -25.56 13.89
N ALA A 119 -1.90 -24.87 12.87
CA ALA A 119 -2.33 -23.49 12.99
C ALA A 119 -3.48 -23.33 13.99
N HIS A 120 -4.42 -24.26 13.98
CA HIS A 120 -5.54 -24.27 14.89
C HIS A 120 -5.11 -24.37 16.35
N MET A 121 -4.22 -25.32 16.66
CA MET A 121 -3.65 -25.47 18.00
C MET A 121 -2.80 -24.26 18.40
N LEU A 122 -2.07 -23.64 17.46
CA LEU A 122 -1.37 -22.39 17.73
C LEU A 122 -2.35 -21.25 18.04
N GLY A 123 -3.52 -21.19 17.39
CA GLY A 123 -4.59 -20.25 17.72
C GLY A 123 -5.07 -20.43 19.17
N TYR A 124 -5.40 -21.67 19.55
CA TYR A 124 -5.74 -22.03 20.93
C TYR A 124 -4.63 -21.68 21.92
N PHE A 125 -3.38 -21.94 21.56
CA PHE A 125 -2.24 -21.67 22.42
C PHE A 125 -1.97 -20.17 22.58
N VAL A 126 -2.14 -19.39 21.51
CA VAL A 126 -2.04 -17.92 21.58
C VAL A 126 -3.20 -17.35 22.40
N ALA A 127 -4.41 -17.91 22.38
CA ALA A 127 -5.47 -17.45 23.27
C ALA A 127 -5.22 -17.86 24.74
N ASP A 128 -5.37 -19.16 25.00
CA ASP A 128 -5.49 -19.77 26.33
C ASP A 128 -4.22 -20.54 26.76
N GLY A 129 -3.18 -20.52 25.95
CA GLY A 129 -1.96 -21.28 26.20
C GLY A 129 -0.93 -20.57 27.07
N ASN A 130 -0.13 -21.36 27.79
CA ASN A 130 1.08 -20.92 28.47
C ASN A 130 2.20 -21.96 28.35
N PHE A 131 3.44 -21.49 28.21
CA PHE A 131 4.63 -22.32 28.34
C PHE A 131 4.86 -22.62 29.82
N THR A 132 5.03 -23.90 30.15
CA THR A 132 5.40 -24.35 31.50
C THR A 132 6.50 -25.39 31.38
N THR A 133 7.21 -25.71 32.46
CA THR A 133 8.33 -26.65 32.45
C THR A 133 7.95 -27.96 31.76
N ASN A 134 8.49 -28.19 30.56
CA ASN A 134 8.29 -29.38 29.74
C ASN A 134 6.82 -29.73 29.37
N THR A 135 5.86 -28.82 29.53
CA THR A 135 4.46 -29.08 29.15
C THR A 135 3.79 -27.88 28.49
N LEU A 136 2.86 -28.15 27.57
CA LEU A 136 1.95 -27.13 27.05
C LEU A 136 0.68 -27.13 27.90
N SER A 137 0.33 -25.97 28.46
CA SER A 137 -0.89 -25.81 29.26
C SER A 137 -1.93 -25.04 28.47
N PHE A 138 -3.18 -25.51 28.48
CA PHE A 138 -4.34 -24.79 27.96
C PHE A 138 -5.34 -24.58 29.10
N SER A 139 -5.81 -23.35 29.33
CA SER A 139 -6.77 -23.03 30.40
C SER A 139 -8.23 -23.38 30.08
N ASN A 140 -8.57 -23.65 28.82
CA ASN A 140 -9.95 -23.87 28.41
C ASN A 140 -10.44 -25.28 28.79
N GLU A 141 -11.57 -25.38 29.49
CA GLU A 141 -12.15 -26.64 29.97
C GLU A 141 -13.48 -27.00 29.27
N LYS A 142 -13.88 -26.24 28.23
CA LYS A 142 -15.14 -26.49 27.53
C LYS A 142 -15.07 -27.75 26.67
N GLU A 143 -16.16 -28.49 26.59
CA GLU A 143 -16.22 -29.77 25.87
C GLU A 143 -15.98 -29.63 24.36
N TRP A 144 -16.51 -28.57 23.73
CA TRP A 144 -16.28 -28.29 22.30
C TRP A 144 -14.77 -28.11 22.01
N PHE A 145 -14.08 -27.38 22.88
CA PHE A 145 -12.64 -27.12 22.79
C PHE A 145 -11.85 -28.43 22.93
N ASP A 146 -12.16 -29.21 23.95
CA ASP A 146 -11.51 -30.50 24.22
C ASP A 146 -11.69 -31.49 23.07
N THR A 147 -12.89 -31.53 22.50
CA THR A 147 -13.22 -32.40 21.37
C THR A 147 -12.38 -32.05 20.15
N GLN A 148 -12.21 -30.76 19.87
CA GLN A 148 -11.50 -30.30 18.70
C GLN A 148 -9.97 -30.36 18.89
N LEU A 149 -9.46 -29.93 20.05
CA LEU A 149 -8.05 -30.08 20.40
C LEU A 149 -7.61 -31.55 20.37
N LYS A 150 -8.46 -32.51 20.78
CA LYS A 150 -8.15 -33.95 20.65
C LYS A 150 -7.96 -34.38 19.19
N LYS A 151 -8.73 -33.83 18.26
CA LYS A 151 -8.56 -34.13 16.83
C LYS A 151 -7.23 -33.61 16.31
N ASP A 152 -6.85 -32.39 16.69
CA ASP A 152 -5.61 -31.78 16.23
C ASP A 152 -4.37 -32.44 16.85
N LEU A 153 -4.43 -32.77 18.15
CA LEU A 153 -3.34 -33.48 18.85
C LEU A 153 -3.09 -34.90 18.32
N LYS A 154 -4.10 -35.54 17.72
CA LYS A 154 -3.98 -36.86 17.11
C LYS A 154 -2.93 -36.88 15.99
N GLU A 155 -2.75 -35.77 15.28
CA GLU A 155 -1.73 -35.66 14.22
C GLU A 155 -0.31 -35.82 14.77
N PHE A 156 -0.10 -35.39 16.01
CA PHE A 156 1.17 -35.51 16.72
C PHE A 156 1.26 -36.80 17.55
N GLY A 157 0.20 -37.63 17.60
CA GLY A 157 0.16 -38.83 18.44
C GLY A 157 0.30 -38.50 19.93
N VAL A 158 -0.19 -37.34 20.37
CA VAL A 158 -0.20 -36.91 21.77
C VAL A 158 -1.62 -36.73 22.27
N GLU A 159 -1.78 -36.73 23.59
CA GLU A 159 -3.06 -36.49 24.24
C GLU A 159 -2.95 -35.43 25.34
N ARG A 160 -4.05 -34.71 25.56
CA ARG A 160 -4.19 -33.76 26.66
C ARG A 160 -4.67 -34.51 27.91
N ASN A 161 -4.00 -34.29 29.04
CA ASN A 161 -4.48 -34.71 30.33
C ASN A 161 -5.61 -33.77 30.80
N LYS A 162 -6.85 -34.26 30.74
CA LYS A 162 -8.03 -33.48 31.13
C LYS A 162 -8.03 -33.01 32.58
N LYS A 163 -7.40 -33.75 33.52
CA LYS A 163 -7.41 -33.40 34.95
C LYS A 163 -6.67 -32.11 35.25
N ASN A 164 -5.64 -31.78 34.48
CA ASN A 164 -4.83 -30.57 34.69
C ASN A 164 -4.72 -29.68 33.44
N GLY A 165 -5.44 -30.01 32.38
CA GLY A 165 -5.49 -29.22 31.14
C GLY A 165 -4.20 -29.21 30.33
N LYS A 166 -3.23 -30.09 30.61
CA LYS A 166 -1.88 -30.05 30.03
C LYS A 166 -1.58 -31.17 29.05
N VAL A 167 -0.74 -30.88 28.07
CA VAL A 167 -0.07 -31.86 27.22
C VAL A 167 1.35 -32.08 27.80
N HIS A 168 1.55 -33.24 28.41
CA HIS A 168 2.80 -33.61 29.09
C HIS A 168 3.84 -34.13 28.09
N SER A 169 4.37 -33.24 27.26
CA SER A 169 5.38 -33.57 26.25
C SER A 169 6.37 -32.43 26.09
N SER A 170 7.63 -32.69 26.49
CA SER A 170 8.75 -31.77 26.27
C SER A 170 9.00 -31.54 24.77
N TYR A 171 8.75 -32.57 23.96
CA TYR A 171 8.82 -32.49 22.50
C TYR A 171 7.80 -31.50 21.94
N MET A 172 6.53 -31.59 22.35
CA MET A 172 5.49 -30.63 21.92
C MET A 172 5.77 -29.22 22.45
N HIS A 173 6.23 -29.11 23.70
CA HIS A 173 6.66 -27.83 24.27
C HIS A 173 7.72 -27.15 23.38
N GLN A 174 8.81 -27.86 23.05
CA GLN A 174 9.88 -27.32 22.23
C GLN A 174 9.42 -27.03 20.79
N ALA A 175 8.56 -27.86 20.21
CA ALA A 175 8.00 -27.62 18.89
C ALA A 175 7.17 -26.31 18.84
N PHE A 176 6.31 -26.08 19.82
CA PHE A 176 5.51 -24.84 19.89
C PHE A 176 6.38 -23.62 20.23
N PHE A 177 7.39 -23.80 21.07
CA PHE A 177 8.37 -22.75 21.35
C PHE A 177 9.10 -22.31 20.08
N GLU A 178 9.52 -23.26 19.25
CA GLU A 178 10.13 -23.02 17.94
C GLU A 178 9.16 -22.36 16.95
N LEU A 179 7.94 -22.88 16.84
CA LEU A 179 6.90 -22.32 15.95
C LEU A 179 6.56 -20.86 16.30
N CYS A 180 6.58 -20.52 17.59
CA CYS A 180 6.42 -19.16 18.09
C CYS A 180 7.68 -18.31 17.90
N GLY A 181 8.81 -18.86 17.44
CA GLY A 181 10.05 -18.11 17.21
C GLY A 181 10.90 -17.91 18.47
N ARG A 182 10.85 -18.86 19.41
CA ARG A 182 11.64 -18.87 20.65
C ARG A 182 11.48 -17.57 21.49
N PRO A 183 10.24 -17.18 21.84
CA PRO A 183 10.00 -15.93 22.56
C PRO A 183 10.70 -15.91 23.92
N SER A 184 11.34 -14.79 24.26
CA SER A 184 11.83 -14.55 25.63
C SER A 184 10.69 -14.27 26.61
N VAL A 185 9.58 -13.70 26.11
CA VAL A 185 8.36 -13.41 26.87
C VAL A 185 7.14 -13.76 26.02
N PHE A 186 6.19 -14.51 26.59
CA PHE A 186 4.95 -14.91 25.90
C PHE A 186 3.71 -14.81 26.82
N THR A 187 3.56 -13.67 27.49
CA THR A 187 2.40 -13.37 28.35
C THR A 187 1.35 -12.57 27.57
N ALA A 188 0.13 -12.41 28.10
CA ALA A 188 -1.02 -11.82 27.41
C ALA A 188 -0.73 -10.48 26.68
N ARG A 189 0.13 -9.62 27.23
CA ARG A 189 0.52 -8.32 26.62
C ARG A 189 1.51 -8.43 25.47
N TYR A 190 2.24 -9.54 25.40
CA TYR A 190 3.33 -9.78 24.45
C TYR A 190 3.05 -10.97 23.52
N LYS A 191 1.83 -11.52 23.54
CA LYS A 191 1.43 -12.53 22.55
C LYS A 191 1.31 -11.90 21.16
N TYR A 192 1.53 -12.71 20.14
CA TYR A 192 1.47 -12.31 18.72
C TYR A 192 1.09 -13.52 17.87
N VAL A 193 0.69 -13.27 16.63
CA VAL A 193 0.54 -14.29 15.61
C VAL A 193 1.92 -14.75 15.16
N PRO A 194 2.28 -16.04 15.29
CA PRO A 194 3.59 -16.53 14.88
C PRO A 194 3.91 -16.18 13.42
N LYS A 195 5.14 -15.76 13.12
CA LYS A 195 5.56 -15.36 11.77
C LYS A 195 5.30 -16.46 10.74
N ILE A 196 5.47 -17.72 11.13
CA ILE A 196 5.20 -18.87 10.26
C ILE A 196 3.73 -18.94 9.83
N ILE A 197 2.79 -18.50 10.66
CA ILE A 197 1.36 -18.38 10.33
C ILE A 197 1.10 -17.18 9.43
N LEU A 198 1.64 -15.99 9.76
CA LEU A 198 1.49 -14.79 8.93
C LEU A 198 1.97 -14.99 7.49
N GLN A 199 2.95 -15.87 7.30
CA GLN A 199 3.50 -16.21 5.98
C GLN A 199 2.90 -17.48 5.37
N SER A 200 1.91 -18.11 6.00
CA SER A 200 1.29 -19.33 5.49
C SER A 200 0.11 -19.03 4.53
N PRO A 201 -0.40 -20.04 3.80
CA PRO A 201 -1.58 -19.91 2.96
C PRO A 201 -2.84 -19.48 3.71
N LYS A 202 -3.86 -19.03 2.97
CA LYS A 202 -5.16 -18.56 3.49
C LYS A 202 -5.81 -19.55 4.46
N SER A 203 -5.85 -20.84 4.12
CA SER A 203 -6.50 -21.88 4.95
C SER A 203 -5.83 -22.04 6.31
N VAL A 204 -4.50 -22.02 6.36
CA VAL A 204 -3.70 -22.09 7.58
C VAL A 204 -3.94 -20.85 8.46
N GLN A 205 -3.93 -19.65 7.86
CA GLN A 205 -4.25 -18.41 8.57
C GLN A 205 -5.68 -18.41 9.11
N ALA A 206 -6.65 -18.86 8.32
CA ALA A 206 -8.05 -18.95 8.73
C ALA A 206 -8.24 -19.93 9.89
N SER A 207 -7.57 -21.08 9.85
CA SER A 207 -7.61 -22.07 10.93
C SER A 207 -6.98 -21.54 12.22
N PHE A 208 -5.88 -20.79 12.14
CA PHE A 208 -5.33 -20.08 13.31
C PHE A 208 -6.32 -19.08 13.90
N LEU A 209 -6.94 -18.23 13.05
CA LEU A 209 -7.92 -17.24 13.50
C LEU A 209 -9.13 -17.89 14.16
N ARG A 210 -9.62 -19.01 13.64
CA ARG A 210 -10.72 -19.78 14.25
C ARG A 210 -10.37 -20.18 15.68
N GLY A 211 -9.21 -20.82 15.87
CA GLY A 211 -8.78 -21.27 17.19
C GLY A 211 -8.59 -20.11 18.17
N LEU A 212 -7.98 -19.02 17.71
CA LEU A 212 -7.76 -17.82 18.52
C LEU A 212 -9.08 -17.15 18.95
N ILE A 213 -9.97 -16.89 17.99
CA ILE A 213 -11.20 -16.12 18.22
C ILE A 213 -12.25 -16.96 18.95
N ASP A 214 -12.32 -18.28 18.77
CA ASP A 214 -13.28 -19.09 19.52
C ASP A 214 -12.96 -19.11 21.03
N CYS A 215 -11.67 -19.08 21.39
CA CYS A 215 -11.24 -18.99 22.78
C CYS A 215 -11.54 -17.62 23.40
N ASP A 216 -10.99 -16.55 22.81
CA ASP A 216 -10.99 -15.19 23.40
C ASP A 216 -12.08 -14.26 22.83
N GLY A 217 -12.94 -14.79 21.96
CA GLY A 217 -14.00 -14.06 21.30
C GLY A 217 -15.40 -14.40 21.79
N TYR A 218 -16.30 -13.45 21.54
CA TYR A 218 -17.72 -13.50 21.87
C TYR A 218 -18.56 -13.15 20.65
N TYR A 219 -19.63 -13.91 20.42
CA TYR A 219 -20.61 -13.66 19.37
C TYR A 219 -22.00 -13.46 20.00
N ASP A 220 -22.66 -12.34 19.71
CA ASP A 220 -23.95 -11.95 20.31
C ASP A 220 -25.16 -12.17 19.35
N ASN A 221 -25.02 -13.09 18.39
CA ASN A 221 -25.94 -13.30 17.27
C ASN A 221 -25.95 -12.20 16.20
N ARG A 222 -25.01 -11.25 16.28
CA ARG A 222 -24.88 -10.15 15.34
C ARG A 222 -23.41 -9.77 15.13
N ASP A 223 -22.80 -9.27 16.19
CA ASP A 223 -21.44 -8.84 16.44
C ASP A 223 -20.48 -10.01 16.73
N ILE A 224 -19.26 -10.11 16.18
CA ILE A 224 -18.16 -10.84 16.87
C ILE A 224 -17.24 -9.82 17.53
N GLU A 225 -16.96 -9.98 18.82
CA GLU A 225 -15.96 -9.22 19.56
C GLU A 225 -14.80 -10.12 19.97
N TYR A 226 -13.57 -9.73 19.65
CA TYR A 226 -12.33 -10.34 20.12
C TYR A 226 -11.55 -9.30 20.93
N THR A 227 -11.10 -9.63 22.14
CA THR A 227 -10.36 -8.69 23.00
C THR A 227 -9.02 -9.26 23.42
N THR A 228 -7.96 -8.47 23.31
CA THR A 228 -6.62 -8.86 23.76
C THR A 228 -5.89 -7.71 24.45
N ALA A 229 -4.96 -8.03 25.34
CA ALA A 229 -4.06 -7.06 25.97
C ALA A 229 -2.82 -6.75 25.10
N SER A 230 -2.61 -7.49 24.02
CA SER A 230 -1.48 -7.27 23.09
C SER A 230 -1.92 -6.41 21.91
N LYS A 231 -1.31 -5.22 21.78
CA LYS A 231 -1.52 -4.33 20.63
C LYS A 231 -1.11 -5.02 19.32
N ASP A 232 0.01 -5.73 19.34
CA ASP A 232 0.56 -6.40 18.17
C ASP A 232 -0.36 -7.51 17.69
N LEU A 233 -0.87 -8.33 18.61
CA LEU A 233 -1.81 -9.40 18.27
C LEU A 233 -3.12 -8.83 17.71
N ALA A 234 -3.66 -7.77 18.33
CA ALA A 234 -4.86 -7.10 17.83
C ALA A 234 -4.64 -6.59 16.39
N ASN A 235 -3.54 -5.88 16.14
CA ASN A 235 -3.24 -5.34 14.82
C ASN A 235 -2.99 -6.46 13.78
N GLN A 236 -2.28 -7.53 14.14
CA GLN A 236 -2.05 -8.67 13.25
C GLN A 236 -3.36 -9.38 12.89
N VAL A 237 -4.24 -9.65 13.87
CA VAL A 237 -5.56 -10.24 13.62
C VAL A 237 -6.38 -9.34 12.69
N ARG A 238 -6.39 -8.03 12.94
CA ARG A 238 -7.09 -7.07 12.08
C ARG A 238 -6.56 -7.08 10.64
N MET A 239 -5.24 -7.10 10.45
CA MET A 239 -4.63 -7.13 9.12
C MET A 239 -4.89 -8.46 8.39
N MET A 240 -4.87 -9.59 9.11
CA MET A 240 -5.24 -10.89 8.54
C MET A 240 -6.71 -10.91 8.07
N LEU A 241 -7.62 -10.40 8.91
CA LEU A 241 -9.04 -10.27 8.57
C LEU A 241 -9.24 -9.32 7.37
N LEU A 242 -8.53 -8.18 7.35
CA LEU A 242 -8.60 -7.22 6.25
C LEU A 242 -8.11 -7.83 4.93
N ASN A 243 -7.02 -8.60 4.95
CA ASN A 243 -6.51 -9.34 3.78
C ASN A 243 -7.55 -10.35 3.25
N MET A 244 -8.37 -10.93 4.14
CA MET A 244 -9.49 -11.80 3.80
C MET A 244 -10.76 -11.05 3.37
N GLY A 245 -10.76 -9.71 3.35
CA GLY A 245 -11.90 -8.88 2.97
C GLY A 245 -12.84 -8.51 4.12
N ILE A 246 -12.45 -8.81 5.36
CA ILE A 246 -13.25 -8.56 6.56
C ILE A 246 -12.72 -7.29 7.25
N VAL A 247 -13.45 -6.19 7.12
CA VAL A 247 -13.13 -4.93 7.81
C VAL A 247 -13.53 -5.04 9.28
N THR A 248 -12.69 -4.51 10.16
CA THR A 248 -12.88 -4.59 11.61
C THR A 248 -12.82 -3.22 12.26
N GLY A 249 -13.68 -3.02 13.27
CA GLY A 249 -13.50 -1.94 14.23
C GLY A 249 -12.45 -2.31 15.27
N CYS A 250 -11.73 -1.33 15.79
CA CYS A 250 -10.88 -1.49 16.95
C CYS A 250 -11.11 -0.36 17.95
N ARG A 251 -11.41 -0.71 19.20
CA ARG A 251 -11.53 0.24 20.30
C ARG A 251 -10.56 -0.11 21.42
N ILE A 252 -9.95 0.92 21.99
CA ILE A 252 -9.08 0.78 23.16
C ILE A 252 -9.95 0.92 24.41
N LYS A 253 -9.93 -0.09 25.27
CA LYS A 253 -10.53 -0.07 26.59
C LYS A 253 -9.42 0.11 27.64
N LYS A 254 -9.50 1.21 28.39
CA LYS A 254 -8.59 1.52 29.50
C LYS A 254 -8.98 0.69 30.72
N GLY A 255 -8.09 -0.22 31.11
CA GLY A 255 -8.23 -1.05 32.30
C GLY A 255 -9.36 -2.09 32.27
N ALA A 256 -9.23 -3.10 33.12
CA ALA A 256 -10.27 -4.10 33.31
C ALA A 256 -10.25 -4.68 34.72
N TRP A 257 -11.44 -4.98 35.23
CA TRP A 257 -11.60 -5.80 36.43
C TRP A 257 -11.60 -7.28 36.04
N ALA A 258 -10.70 -8.07 36.63
CA ALA A 258 -10.71 -9.52 36.47
C ALA A 258 -10.35 -10.20 37.80
N LYS A 259 -11.18 -11.17 38.22
CA LYS A 259 -11.00 -11.95 39.46
C LYS A 259 -10.73 -11.06 40.69
N GLY A 260 -11.46 -9.95 40.84
CA GLY A 260 -11.35 -9.02 41.96
C GLY A 260 -10.16 -8.06 41.92
N ASN A 261 -9.29 -8.14 40.91
CA ASN A 261 -8.17 -7.21 40.72
C ASN A 261 -8.45 -6.25 39.56
N PHE A 262 -8.05 -4.99 39.73
CA PHE A 262 -8.04 -4.01 38.64
C PHE A 262 -6.69 -4.06 37.93
N TYR A 263 -6.75 -4.32 36.63
CA TYR A 263 -5.58 -4.31 35.76
C TYR A 263 -5.57 -2.99 35.00
N ASP A 264 -4.61 -2.13 35.35
CA ASP A 264 -4.43 -0.83 34.70
C ASP A 264 -3.57 -0.96 33.45
N HIS A 265 -4.14 -1.56 32.41
CA HIS A 265 -3.52 -1.58 31.09
C HIS A 265 -4.56 -1.50 29.98
N ASP A 266 -4.11 -1.14 28.79
CA ASP A 266 -4.95 -1.06 27.61
C ASP A 266 -5.34 -2.45 27.12
N TYR A 267 -6.60 -2.59 26.73
CA TYR A 267 -7.14 -3.74 26.02
C TYR A 267 -7.66 -3.29 24.66
N TYR A 268 -7.37 -4.07 23.63
CA TYR A 268 -7.74 -3.80 22.26
C TYR A 268 -8.90 -4.72 21.90
N ARG A 269 -10.08 -4.12 21.72
CA ARG A 269 -11.30 -4.82 21.30
C ARG A 269 -11.46 -4.69 19.80
N VAL A 270 -11.29 -5.80 19.10
CA VAL A 270 -11.55 -5.94 17.67
C VAL A 270 -13.00 -6.40 17.48
N THR A 271 -13.77 -5.69 16.66
CA THR A 271 -15.16 -6.02 16.37
C THR A 271 -15.32 -6.33 14.88
N ILE A 272 -15.83 -7.52 14.57
CA ILE A 272 -16.26 -7.91 13.23
C ILE A 272 -17.76 -7.70 13.19
N SER A 273 -18.21 -6.74 12.37
CA SER A 273 -19.63 -6.39 12.29
C SER A 273 -20.45 -7.45 11.54
N ARG A 274 -21.76 -7.43 11.76
CA ARG A 274 -22.78 -8.22 11.05
C ARG A 274 -22.59 -8.30 9.53
N ASN A 275 -22.09 -7.23 8.90
CA ASN A 275 -21.89 -7.16 7.45
C ASN A 275 -20.92 -8.24 6.95
N TYR A 276 -19.97 -8.64 7.80
CA TYR A 276 -18.93 -9.58 7.46
C TYR A 276 -19.14 -10.96 8.08
N ILE A 277 -20.21 -11.20 8.85
CA ILE A 277 -20.43 -12.51 9.50
C ILE A 277 -20.60 -13.63 8.48
N ASN A 278 -21.30 -13.39 7.37
CA ASN A 278 -21.41 -14.39 6.31
C ASN A 278 -20.02 -14.73 5.72
N LEU A 279 -19.19 -13.71 5.48
CA LEU A 279 -17.85 -13.88 4.92
C LEU A 279 -16.89 -14.56 5.92
N TYR A 280 -16.96 -14.15 7.19
CA TYR A 280 -16.23 -14.77 8.30
C TYR A 280 -16.63 -16.24 8.44
N SER A 281 -17.93 -16.54 8.43
CA SER A 281 -18.43 -17.91 8.53
C SER A 281 -17.98 -18.79 7.37
N GLU A 282 -17.86 -18.22 6.17
CA GLU A 282 -17.43 -18.93 4.96
C GLU A 282 -15.93 -19.21 4.96
N ILE A 283 -15.11 -18.21 5.32
CA ILE A 283 -13.65 -18.31 5.26
C ILE A 283 -13.07 -18.96 6.52
N ILE A 284 -13.50 -18.48 7.70
CA ILE A 284 -12.90 -18.82 9.00
C ILE A 284 -13.78 -19.83 9.73
N GLY A 285 -15.10 -19.60 9.83
CA GLY A 285 -16.01 -20.46 10.59
C GLY A 285 -15.78 -20.39 12.11
N SER A 286 -16.40 -21.29 12.85
CA SER A 286 -16.27 -21.43 14.31
C SER A 286 -16.56 -22.87 14.72
N ASP A 287 -15.85 -23.35 15.73
CA ASP A 287 -16.11 -24.61 16.43
C ASP A 287 -16.98 -24.40 17.69
N LYS A 288 -17.17 -23.14 18.09
CA LYS A 288 -17.94 -22.72 19.28
C LYS A 288 -19.33 -22.19 18.94
N TYR A 289 -19.48 -21.50 17.82
CA TYR A 289 -20.69 -20.76 17.46
C TYR A 289 -21.32 -21.24 16.15
N THR A 290 -22.65 -21.24 16.12
CA THR A 290 -23.41 -21.32 14.87
C THR A 290 -23.81 -19.90 14.46
N PHE A 291 -23.32 -19.44 13.30
CA PHE A 291 -23.62 -18.10 12.82
C PHE A 291 -25.00 -18.01 12.16
N ILE A 292 -25.70 -16.90 12.43
CA ILE A 292 -26.96 -16.58 11.76
C ILE A 292 -26.61 -15.92 10.44
N LYS A 293 -27.07 -16.47 9.31
CA LYS A 293 -26.85 -15.87 8.00
C LYS A 293 -27.76 -14.66 7.84
N HIS A 294 -27.17 -13.51 7.53
CA HIS A 294 -27.91 -12.27 7.27
C HIS A 294 -28.13 -12.09 5.76
N ASP A 295 -29.34 -11.71 5.32
CA ASP A 295 -29.58 -11.39 3.90
C ASP A 295 -28.95 -10.02 3.57
N LYS A 296 -27.97 -10.02 2.66
CA LYS A 296 -27.26 -8.82 2.19
C LYS A 296 -28.20 -7.72 1.64
N ARG A 297 -29.41 -8.07 1.21
CA ARG A 297 -30.34 -7.15 0.52
C ARG A 297 -31.16 -6.26 1.45
N ILE A 298 -31.22 -6.55 2.75
CA ILE A 298 -32.28 -6.00 3.61
C ILE A 298 -31.83 -4.82 4.48
N GLU A 299 -30.53 -4.63 4.77
CA GLU A 299 -30.13 -3.71 5.85
C GLU A 299 -29.22 -2.55 5.43
N LYS A 300 -29.62 -1.34 5.83
CA LYS A 300 -28.81 -0.11 5.76
C LYS A 300 -27.69 -0.20 6.79
N SER A 301 -26.54 -0.73 6.40
CA SER A 301 -25.34 -0.62 7.23
C SER A 301 -24.65 0.73 7.02
N ASN A 302 -24.38 1.43 8.11
CA ASN A 302 -23.63 2.69 8.08
C ASN A 302 -22.10 2.47 7.96
N LEU A 303 -21.64 1.21 8.00
CA LEU A 303 -20.21 0.88 8.04
C LEU A 303 -19.53 1.09 6.68
N GLU A 304 -20.13 0.61 5.60
CA GLU A 304 -19.58 0.70 4.23
C GLU A 304 -20.27 1.83 3.45
N GLN A 305 -19.86 3.06 3.74
CA GLN A 305 -20.30 4.24 2.97
C GLN A 305 -19.19 4.63 1.99
N ILE A 306 -19.60 5.00 0.78
CA ILE A 306 -18.80 5.64 -0.24
C ILE A 306 -19.06 7.15 -0.12
N PRO A 307 -18.04 7.94 0.27
CA PRO A 307 -18.15 9.39 0.37
C PRO A 307 -18.64 10.01 -0.95
N PHE A 308 -19.47 11.05 -0.87
CA PHE A 308 -20.00 11.80 -2.02
C PHE A 308 -20.86 11.02 -3.02
N LEU A 309 -21.05 9.70 -2.85
CA LEU A 309 -21.77 8.85 -3.80
C LEU A 309 -23.19 9.35 -4.07
N LYS A 310 -23.90 9.75 -3.00
CA LYS A 310 -25.29 10.21 -3.11
C LYS A 310 -25.38 11.46 -3.98
N GLU A 311 -24.51 12.42 -3.73
CA GLU A 311 -24.42 13.68 -4.46
C GLU A 311 -24.05 13.42 -5.94
N ASN A 312 -23.09 12.54 -6.19
CA ASN A 312 -22.63 12.20 -7.54
C ASN A 312 -23.70 11.46 -8.34
N ILE A 313 -24.39 10.48 -7.75
CA ILE A 313 -25.53 9.79 -8.39
C ILE A 313 -26.65 10.78 -8.69
N SER A 314 -27.01 11.65 -7.74
CA SER A 314 -28.05 12.65 -7.95
C SER A 314 -27.71 13.59 -9.11
N TYR A 315 -26.47 14.08 -9.18
CA TYR A 315 -25.98 14.89 -10.28
C TYR A 315 -26.07 14.15 -11.62
N ALA A 316 -25.57 12.92 -11.70
CA ALA A 316 -25.60 12.11 -12.91
C ALA A 316 -27.04 11.87 -13.41
N ILE A 317 -27.96 11.51 -12.53
CA ILE A 317 -29.37 11.29 -12.90
C ILE A 317 -30.00 12.57 -13.46
N ASP A 318 -29.79 13.71 -12.80
CA ASP A 318 -30.36 14.98 -13.26
C ASP A 318 -29.71 15.47 -14.56
N TYR A 319 -28.44 15.15 -14.81
CA TYR A 319 -27.78 15.37 -16.08
C TYR A 319 -28.39 14.51 -17.18
N ILE A 320 -28.47 13.19 -17.00
CA ILE A 320 -29.03 12.25 -17.98
C ILE A 320 -30.47 12.63 -18.32
N ARG A 321 -31.29 13.04 -17.33
CA ARG A 321 -32.66 13.54 -17.56
C ARG A 321 -32.69 14.70 -18.56
N LYS A 322 -31.76 15.65 -18.47
CA LYS A 322 -31.69 16.78 -19.39
C LYS A 322 -31.29 16.31 -20.78
N GLU A 323 -30.26 15.46 -20.88
CA GLU A 323 -29.75 14.95 -22.15
C GLU A 323 -30.81 14.16 -22.94
N VAL A 324 -31.54 13.26 -22.28
CA VAL A 324 -32.58 12.45 -22.95
C VAL A 324 -33.91 13.20 -23.17
N GLY A 325 -33.98 14.47 -22.75
CA GLY A 325 -35.17 15.31 -22.87
C GLY A 325 -36.33 14.84 -21.99
N TRP A 326 -36.05 14.37 -20.76
CA TRP A 326 -37.06 13.91 -19.82
C TRP A 326 -38.00 15.04 -19.39
N SER A 327 -39.30 14.75 -19.37
CA SER A 327 -40.36 15.67 -18.94
C SER A 327 -40.92 15.27 -17.57
N LYS A 328 -41.51 16.25 -16.85
CA LYS A 328 -42.16 16.00 -15.54
C LYS A 328 -43.28 14.96 -15.58
N ASN A 329 -43.84 14.67 -16.77
CA ASN A 329 -44.86 13.64 -16.99
C ASN A 329 -44.25 12.24 -17.25
N GLY A 330 -42.92 12.08 -17.10
CA GLY A 330 -42.21 10.81 -17.25
C GLY A 330 -41.79 10.46 -18.68
N LYS A 331 -42.18 11.25 -19.68
CA LYS A 331 -41.82 11.00 -21.10
C LYS A 331 -40.40 11.47 -21.41
N CYS A 332 -39.65 10.69 -22.19
CA CYS A 332 -38.36 11.08 -22.76
C CYS A 332 -38.48 11.36 -24.27
N LYS A 333 -37.53 12.11 -24.83
CA LYS A 333 -37.46 12.38 -26.27
C LYS A 333 -36.59 11.37 -27.01
N LEU A 334 -35.50 10.94 -26.38
CA LEU A 334 -34.45 10.12 -27.02
C LEU A 334 -34.50 8.64 -26.64
N VAL A 335 -35.34 8.27 -25.67
CA VAL A 335 -35.49 6.89 -25.18
C VAL A 335 -36.96 6.60 -24.88
N GLU A 336 -37.35 5.33 -24.83
CA GLU A 336 -38.75 4.94 -24.56
C GLU A 336 -39.17 5.22 -23.11
N ASP A 337 -38.37 4.78 -22.13
CA ASP A 337 -38.68 4.90 -20.71
C ASP A 337 -37.45 5.35 -19.89
N PHE A 338 -37.68 6.18 -18.87
CA PHE A 338 -36.63 6.57 -17.92
C PHE A 338 -36.61 5.67 -16.68
N PRO A 339 -35.44 5.21 -16.20
CA PRO A 339 -35.35 4.38 -15.01
C PRO A 339 -35.97 5.03 -13.76
N LYS A 340 -36.77 4.27 -13.01
CA LYS A 340 -37.42 4.76 -11.78
C LYS A 340 -36.44 4.71 -10.60
N TRP A 341 -35.68 5.79 -10.41
CA TRP A 341 -34.86 5.99 -9.21
C TRP A 341 -35.72 6.41 -7.99
N LYS A 342 -35.92 5.49 -7.04
CA LYS A 342 -36.76 5.71 -5.84
C LYS A 342 -35.91 6.20 -4.66
N TYR A 343 -36.52 6.96 -3.74
CA TYR A 343 -35.85 7.44 -2.52
C TYR A 343 -35.19 6.32 -1.69
N LYS A 344 -35.81 5.13 -1.63
CA LYS A 344 -35.24 3.96 -0.94
C LYS A 344 -33.92 3.47 -1.54
N ASN A 345 -33.61 3.83 -2.79
CA ASN A 345 -32.36 3.50 -3.47
C ASN A 345 -31.24 4.53 -3.17
N MET A 346 -31.57 5.70 -2.59
CA MET A 346 -30.62 6.78 -2.25
C MET A 346 -29.83 6.51 -0.95
N GLY A 347 -29.15 5.38 -0.90
CA GLY A 347 -28.15 5.07 0.12
C GLY A 347 -26.78 5.63 -0.24
N LYS A 348 -25.83 5.46 0.69
CA LYS A 348 -24.45 5.93 0.55
C LYS A 348 -23.46 4.79 0.31
N GLY A 349 -23.89 3.55 0.11
CA GLY A 349 -23.01 2.38 0.04
C GLY A 349 -23.10 1.62 -1.29
N TYR A 350 -22.33 0.54 -1.39
CA TYR A 350 -22.22 -0.31 -2.57
C TYR A 350 -23.55 -0.86 -3.09
N ASN A 351 -24.51 -1.17 -2.22
CA ASN A 351 -25.84 -1.61 -2.66
C ASN A 351 -26.54 -0.55 -3.53
N SER A 352 -26.46 0.72 -3.15
CA SER A 352 -27.03 1.82 -3.93
C SER A 352 -26.29 2.04 -5.23
N LEU A 353 -24.96 1.94 -5.22
CA LEU A 353 -24.13 1.98 -6.42
C LEU A 353 -24.52 0.87 -7.42
N ASN A 354 -24.68 -0.37 -6.94
CA ASN A 354 -25.07 -1.51 -7.77
C ASN A 354 -26.47 -1.35 -8.37
N ILE A 355 -27.44 -0.89 -7.57
CA ILE A 355 -28.78 -0.59 -8.08
C ILE A 355 -28.73 0.52 -9.14
N PHE A 356 -27.89 1.54 -8.94
CA PHE A 356 -27.71 2.63 -9.90
C PHE A 356 -27.09 2.13 -11.21
N LEU A 357 -25.98 1.42 -11.16
CA LEU A 357 -25.30 0.85 -12.32
C LEU A 357 -26.21 -0.05 -13.14
N ASN A 358 -27.00 -0.90 -12.49
CA ASN A 358 -27.93 -1.81 -13.17
C ASN A 358 -29.10 -1.06 -13.82
N LEU A 359 -29.63 -0.02 -13.16
CA LEU A 359 -30.76 0.75 -13.70
C LEU A 359 -30.38 1.65 -14.87
N PHE A 360 -29.13 2.11 -14.93
CA PHE A 360 -28.65 3.08 -15.90
C PHE A 360 -27.65 2.50 -16.92
N GLU A 361 -27.56 1.17 -17.01
CA GLU A 361 -26.67 0.48 -17.94
C GLU A 361 -26.96 0.86 -19.41
N ASP A 362 -28.22 0.94 -19.82
CA ASP A 362 -28.59 1.34 -21.18
C ASP A 362 -28.41 2.85 -21.46
N PHE A 363 -28.01 3.62 -20.44
CA PHE A 363 -27.85 5.08 -20.49
C PHE A 363 -26.39 5.53 -20.51
N LYS A 364 -25.42 4.61 -20.57
CA LYS A 364 -23.97 4.88 -20.53
C LYS A 364 -23.52 6.09 -21.34
N GLN A 365 -24.00 6.22 -22.59
CA GLN A 365 -23.62 7.29 -23.52
C GLN A 365 -24.11 8.70 -23.12
N TYR A 366 -25.04 8.81 -22.18
CA TYR A 366 -25.64 10.08 -21.73
C TYR A 366 -25.06 10.56 -20.39
N PHE A 367 -24.10 9.84 -19.81
CA PHE A 367 -23.46 10.26 -18.56
C PHE A 367 -22.63 11.54 -18.77
N PRO A 368 -22.53 12.41 -17.74
CA PRO A 368 -21.69 13.59 -17.80
C PRO A 368 -20.21 13.20 -17.93
N LYS A 369 -19.42 14.03 -18.62
CA LYS A 369 -17.98 13.78 -18.83
C LYS A 369 -17.19 13.72 -17.53
N GLU A 370 -17.62 14.46 -16.51
CA GLU A 370 -16.97 14.51 -15.20
C GLU A 370 -17.22 13.24 -14.37
N TYR A 371 -18.34 12.55 -14.61
CA TYR A 371 -18.70 11.30 -13.94
C TYR A 371 -19.22 10.29 -14.97
N PRO A 372 -18.34 9.73 -15.83
CA PRO A 372 -18.74 8.74 -16.81
C PRO A 372 -19.24 7.47 -16.11
N TYR A 373 -20.03 6.65 -16.81
CA TYR A 373 -20.55 5.40 -16.24
C TYR A 373 -19.41 4.49 -15.74
N GLU A 374 -18.31 4.45 -16.49
CA GLU A 374 -17.10 3.68 -16.20
C GLU A 374 -16.45 4.09 -14.87
N TRP A 375 -16.60 5.36 -14.46
CA TRP A 375 -16.11 5.83 -13.16
C TRP A 375 -16.94 5.26 -12.00
N PHE A 376 -18.27 5.15 -12.15
CA PHE A 376 -19.09 4.46 -11.15
C PHE A 376 -18.80 2.95 -11.12
N VAL A 377 -18.48 2.35 -12.27
CA VAL A 377 -18.03 0.96 -12.36
C VAL A 377 -16.71 0.77 -11.61
N SER A 378 -15.74 1.66 -11.78
CA SER A 378 -14.45 1.57 -11.07
C SER A 378 -14.63 1.65 -9.56
N LEU A 379 -15.52 2.51 -9.05
CA LEU A 379 -15.85 2.54 -7.62
C LEU A 379 -16.34 1.19 -7.10
N ARG A 380 -17.21 0.50 -7.86
CA ARG A 380 -17.73 -0.83 -7.51
C ARG A 380 -16.61 -1.88 -7.53
N ASP A 381 -15.78 -1.85 -8.57
CA ASP A 381 -14.79 -2.89 -8.84
C ASP A 381 -13.57 -2.77 -7.92
N ASN A 382 -13.18 -1.52 -7.57
CA ASN A 382 -12.16 -1.23 -6.56
C ASN A 382 -12.57 -1.76 -5.17
N ASP A 383 -13.87 -1.70 -4.84
CA ASP A 383 -14.44 -2.27 -3.60
C ASP A 383 -13.72 -1.79 -2.31
N TYR A 384 -13.24 -0.54 -2.33
CA TYR A 384 -12.55 0.10 -1.22
C TYR A 384 -13.44 0.28 0.01
N TYR A 385 -12.80 0.26 1.18
CA TYR A 385 -13.41 0.70 2.42
C TYR A 385 -13.03 2.16 2.69
N TYR A 386 -14.00 3.01 2.97
CA TYR A 386 -13.74 4.42 3.28
C TYR A 386 -13.98 4.66 4.76
N ASP A 387 -12.94 5.11 5.46
CA ASP A 387 -13.03 5.35 6.89
C ASP A 387 -12.72 6.80 7.25
N LYS A 388 -13.59 7.41 8.04
CA LYS A 388 -13.45 8.84 8.39
C LYS A 388 -12.30 9.02 9.37
N VAL A 389 -11.53 10.09 9.21
CA VAL A 389 -10.47 10.45 10.16
C VAL A 389 -11.09 10.82 11.52
N SER A 390 -10.57 10.24 12.60
CA SER A 390 -11.00 10.51 13.97
C SER A 390 -9.96 11.28 14.79
N LEU A 391 -8.68 11.09 14.46
CA LEU A 391 -7.55 11.72 15.15
C LEU A 391 -6.48 12.14 14.14
N VAL A 392 -5.94 13.33 14.36
CA VAL A 392 -4.71 13.85 13.78
C VAL A 392 -3.87 14.34 14.96
N GLU A 393 -2.71 13.73 15.17
CA GLU A 393 -1.85 13.98 16.33
C GLU A 393 -0.41 14.22 15.85
N HIS A 394 0.21 15.30 16.33
CA HIS A 394 1.60 15.63 16.02
C HIS A 394 2.51 15.06 17.11
N ASN A 395 3.60 14.42 16.69
CA ASN A 395 4.64 13.92 17.56
C ASN A 395 5.96 14.59 17.19
N TYR A 396 6.57 15.27 18.17
CA TYR A 396 7.84 16.00 18.00
C TYR A 396 9.04 15.26 18.62
N GLU A 397 8.85 14.00 18.99
CA GLU A 397 9.94 13.14 19.47
C GLU A 397 10.76 12.61 18.29
N GLU A 398 12.06 12.47 18.52
CA GLU A 398 12.97 11.86 17.55
C GLU A 398 12.55 10.42 17.25
N THR A 399 12.16 10.16 16.01
CA THR A 399 11.52 8.92 15.58
C THR A 399 12.20 8.39 14.32
N ASP A 400 12.49 7.08 14.30
CA ASP A 400 12.91 6.41 13.06
C ASP A 400 11.69 6.19 12.16
N VAL A 401 11.73 6.75 10.96
CA VAL A 401 10.75 6.53 9.88
C VAL A 401 11.32 5.64 8.80
N TYR A 402 10.43 4.97 8.07
CA TYR A 402 10.79 4.02 7.04
C TYR A 402 9.94 4.26 5.81
N ASP A 403 10.53 4.15 4.63
CA ASP A 403 9.83 4.15 3.35
C ASP A 403 10.39 3.03 2.45
N VAL A 404 9.67 2.70 1.38
CA VAL A 404 10.07 1.70 0.40
C VAL A 404 10.02 2.30 -0.99
N CYS A 405 11.04 2.03 -1.81
CA CYS A 405 10.99 2.39 -3.22
C CYS A 405 10.32 1.25 -3.99
N VAL A 406 9.21 1.60 -4.64
CA VAL A 406 8.45 0.80 -5.59
C VAL A 406 8.62 1.42 -6.98
N PRO A 407 9.44 0.81 -7.87
CA PRO A 407 9.74 1.37 -9.18
C PRO A 407 8.50 1.46 -10.08
N ASP A 408 7.64 0.46 -10.02
CA ASP A 408 6.43 0.38 -10.85
C ASP A 408 5.20 0.92 -10.10
N GLY A 409 4.66 2.04 -10.57
CA GLY A 409 3.40 2.60 -10.08
C GLY A 409 3.47 3.39 -8.76
N HIS A 410 4.62 3.40 -8.09
CA HIS A 410 4.92 4.23 -6.92
C HIS A 410 3.94 4.17 -5.74
N LEU A 411 3.10 3.14 -5.67
CA LEU A 411 2.14 2.92 -4.59
C LEU A 411 2.47 1.65 -3.83
N PHE A 412 2.16 1.61 -2.55
CA PHE A 412 2.21 0.39 -1.76
C PHE A 412 1.24 0.42 -0.58
N TRP A 413 0.95 -0.75 -0.04
CA TRP A 413 0.01 -0.89 1.07
C TRP A 413 0.72 -1.04 2.42
N CYS A 414 0.29 -0.24 3.39
CA CYS A 414 0.75 -0.30 4.77
C CYS A 414 -0.42 -0.03 5.72
N ASN A 415 -0.59 -0.87 6.74
CA ASN A 415 -1.66 -0.77 7.74
C ASN A 415 -3.09 -0.64 7.16
N GLY A 416 -3.31 -1.21 5.97
CA GLY A 416 -4.56 -1.12 5.22
C GLY A 416 -4.71 0.13 4.36
N MET A 417 -3.80 1.12 4.47
CA MET A 417 -3.84 2.36 3.69
C MET A 417 -2.93 2.27 2.46
N ILE A 418 -3.30 3.01 1.42
CA ILE A 418 -2.51 3.13 0.18
C ILE A 418 -1.58 4.34 0.30
N ASN A 419 -0.28 4.07 0.23
CA ASN A 419 0.82 5.03 0.38
C ASN A 419 1.45 5.30 -0.99
N HIS A 420 2.04 6.47 -1.17
CA HIS A 420 2.81 6.79 -2.38
C HIS A 420 4.27 7.08 -2.03
N ASN A 421 5.22 6.60 -2.85
CA ASN A 421 6.64 6.80 -2.63
C ASN A 421 7.02 8.28 -2.74
N THR A 422 8.04 8.66 -2.01
CA THR A 422 8.54 10.03 -1.98
C THR A 422 9.53 10.33 -3.14
N ALA A 423 9.31 11.42 -3.89
CA ALA A 423 10.08 11.82 -5.09
C ALA A 423 11.28 12.73 -4.76
N LEU A 424 12.49 12.15 -4.68
CA LEU A 424 13.73 12.78 -4.20
C LEU A 424 14.08 14.15 -4.87
N ALA A 425 13.92 14.27 -6.18
CA ALA A 425 14.27 15.50 -6.91
C ALA A 425 13.36 16.67 -6.54
N VAL A 426 12.07 16.41 -6.34
CA VAL A 426 11.08 17.40 -5.92
C VAL A 426 11.34 17.86 -4.49
N HIS A 427 11.72 16.95 -3.60
CA HIS A 427 12.10 17.28 -2.22
C HIS A 427 13.37 18.10 -2.14
N SER A 428 14.35 17.82 -3.00
CA SER A 428 15.59 18.58 -3.09
C SER A 428 15.33 20.04 -3.48
N ILE A 429 14.42 20.28 -4.43
CA ILE A 429 13.98 21.63 -4.80
C ILE A 429 13.32 22.32 -3.59
N ALA A 430 12.39 21.65 -2.92
CA ALA A 430 11.66 22.24 -1.80
C ALA A 430 12.56 22.60 -0.61
N ALA A 431 13.45 21.69 -0.21
CA ALA A 431 14.37 21.92 0.90
C ALA A 431 15.28 23.14 0.63
N ASN A 432 15.82 23.26 -0.60
CA ASN A 432 16.70 24.37 -0.96
C ASN A 432 15.94 25.69 -1.11
N TYR A 433 14.72 25.67 -1.66
CA TYR A 433 13.87 26.87 -1.74
C TYR A 433 13.66 27.50 -0.36
N TYR A 434 13.34 26.70 0.65
CA TYR A 434 13.14 27.21 2.00
C TYR A 434 14.44 27.57 2.74
N ALA A 435 15.53 26.83 2.51
CA ALA A 435 16.80 27.09 3.17
C ALA A 435 17.52 28.34 2.64
N LEU A 436 17.37 28.63 1.34
CA LEU A 436 18.15 29.66 0.65
C LEU A 436 17.31 30.87 0.21
N GLY A 437 15.98 30.76 0.22
CA GLY A 437 15.05 31.84 -0.15
C GLY A 437 15.34 32.41 -1.54
N ASP A 438 15.35 33.74 -1.66
CA ASP A 438 15.57 34.48 -2.92
C ASP A 438 16.90 34.20 -3.63
N LYS A 439 17.86 33.59 -2.91
CA LYS A 439 19.14 33.18 -3.49
C LYS A 439 19.04 31.89 -4.29
N PHE A 440 17.97 31.11 -4.13
CA PHE A 440 17.80 29.85 -4.84
C PHE A 440 16.90 30.03 -6.06
N VAL A 441 17.42 29.60 -7.20
CA VAL A 441 16.69 29.55 -8.46
C VAL A 441 16.70 28.10 -8.92
N TRP A 442 15.55 27.60 -9.37
CA TRP A 442 15.46 26.21 -9.82
C TRP A 442 14.77 26.11 -11.18
N GLN A 443 14.92 24.98 -11.85
CA GLN A 443 14.19 24.63 -13.06
C GLN A 443 13.94 23.13 -13.06
N TYR A 444 12.72 22.72 -13.38
CA TYR A 444 12.37 21.32 -13.64
C TYR A 444 12.01 21.18 -15.11
N ASP A 445 12.72 20.30 -15.81
CA ASP A 445 12.56 20.02 -17.24
C ASP A 445 11.97 18.62 -17.40
N ASP A 446 10.65 18.57 -17.62
CA ASP A 446 9.87 17.34 -17.73
C ASP A 446 9.79 16.87 -19.19
N ALA A 447 10.90 16.31 -19.67
CA ALA A 447 11.04 15.79 -21.02
C ALA A 447 10.08 14.62 -21.32
N GLU A 448 9.71 13.82 -20.30
CA GLU A 448 8.78 12.70 -20.46
C GLU A 448 7.31 13.10 -20.31
N ARG A 449 7.04 14.34 -19.87
CA ARG A 449 5.68 14.86 -19.60
C ARG A 449 4.94 14.03 -18.55
N GLY A 450 5.70 13.46 -17.62
CA GLY A 450 5.22 12.57 -16.56
C GLY A 450 5.17 13.23 -15.19
N ALA A 451 5.86 14.36 -15.00
CA ALA A 451 5.94 15.07 -13.75
C ALA A 451 4.72 15.99 -13.57
N THR A 452 3.71 15.48 -12.87
CA THR A 452 2.44 16.19 -12.59
C THR A 452 2.41 16.89 -11.23
N PHE A 453 3.58 17.10 -10.61
CA PHE A 453 3.70 17.68 -9.27
C PHE A 453 3.39 19.18 -9.27
N ASP A 454 2.32 19.58 -8.61
CA ASP A 454 1.98 20.99 -8.39
C ASP A 454 2.78 21.53 -7.20
N LEU A 455 3.99 22.04 -7.46
CA LEU A 455 4.92 22.49 -6.42
C LEU A 455 4.41 23.66 -5.59
N TYR A 456 3.54 24.50 -6.18
CA TYR A 456 2.91 25.60 -5.44
C TYR A 456 1.89 25.05 -4.44
N HIS A 457 1.01 24.15 -4.86
CA HIS A 457 0.06 23.54 -3.92
C HIS A 457 0.74 22.61 -2.92
N MET A 458 1.78 21.89 -3.34
CA MET A 458 2.46 20.90 -2.51
C MET A 458 3.40 21.53 -1.48
N TYR A 459 4.12 22.59 -1.86
CA TYR A 459 5.20 23.15 -1.07
C TYR A 459 5.15 24.66 -0.97
N GLY A 460 4.13 25.36 -1.47
CA GLY A 460 4.09 26.83 -1.47
C GLY A 460 5.16 27.47 -2.36
N ILE A 461 5.77 26.69 -3.26
CA ILE A 461 6.87 27.13 -4.11
C ILE A 461 6.28 27.70 -5.40
N GLU A 462 6.49 28.98 -5.63
CA GLU A 462 6.09 29.62 -6.88
C GLU A 462 6.95 29.12 -8.07
N LYS A 463 6.39 29.24 -9.29
CA LYS A 463 7.10 28.89 -10.53
C LYS A 463 8.47 29.59 -10.61
N PRO A 464 9.45 28.98 -11.29
CA PRO A 464 10.80 29.50 -11.31
C PRO A 464 10.88 30.91 -11.93
N LEU A 465 11.72 31.76 -11.34
CA LEU A 465 11.88 33.19 -11.66
C LEU A 465 12.49 33.49 -13.05
N ILE A 466 12.82 32.48 -13.86
CA ILE A 466 13.35 32.67 -15.21
C ILE A 466 12.24 32.36 -16.23
N GLU A 467 11.49 33.40 -16.59
CA GLU A 467 10.29 33.30 -17.46
C GLU A 467 10.59 32.78 -18.88
N ASP A 468 11.85 32.84 -19.35
CA ASP A 468 12.26 32.52 -20.73
C ASP A 468 12.91 31.14 -20.91
N VAL A 469 12.94 30.29 -19.87
CA VAL A 469 13.45 28.91 -19.96
C VAL A 469 12.27 27.94 -20.12
N ASN A 470 12.27 27.19 -21.23
CA ASN A 470 11.23 26.19 -21.49
C ASN A 470 11.29 25.10 -20.42
N SER A 471 10.13 24.78 -19.82
CA SER A 471 9.99 23.71 -18.82
C SER A 471 9.93 22.30 -19.41
N ILE A 472 10.02 22.17 -20.74
CA ILE A 472 9.94 20.91 -21.47
C ILE A 472 10.89 20.98 -22.66
N SER A 473 11.94 20.19 -22.62
CA SER A 473 12.84 19.94 -23.76
C SER A 473 12.37 18.70 -24.54
N ASN A 474 12.35 18.75 -25.88
CA ASN A 474 12.04 17.59 -26.72
C ASN A 474 13.31 16.94 -27.31
N THR A 475 14.38 17.72 -27.43
CA THR A 475 15.67 17.26 -27.98
C THR A 475 16.83 17.55 -27.02
N VAL A 476 17.93 16.81 -27.15
CA VAL A 476 19.16 17.07 -26.37
C VAL A 476 19.78 18.44 -26.72
N GLU A 477 19.56 18.93 -27.94
CA GLU A 477 19.97 20.26 -28.37
C GLU A 477 19.10 21.37 -27.74
N GLU A 478 17.79 21.16 -27.56
CA GLU A 478 16.93 22.06 -26.81
C GLU A 478 17.32 22.12 -25.34
N LEU A 479 17.52 20.95 -24.72
CA LEU A 479 17.99 20.85 -23.33
C LEU A 479 19.30 21.61 -23.13
N TYR A 480 20.26 21.44 -24.04
CA TYR A 480 21.53 22.15 -24.00
C TYR A 480 21.36 23.67 -23.94
N ASN A 481 20.52 24.21 -24.83
CA ASN A 481 20.26 25.64 -24.89
C ASN A 481 19.49 26.14 -23.67
N ASN A 482 18.56 25.35 -23.13
CA ASN A 482 17.81 25.70 -21.92
C ASN A 482 18.71 25.77 -20.68
N ILE A 483 19.60 24.79 -20.48
CA ILE A 483 20.56 24.82 -19.37
C ILE A 483 21.51 26.02 -19.51
N ARG A 484 21.96 26.34 -20.73
CA ARG A 484 22.80 27.54 -20.96
C ARG A 484 22.06 28.82 -20.64
N LYS A 485 20.82 28.97 -21.11
CA LYS A 485 19.97 30.13 -20.76
C LYS A 485 19.76 30.24 -19.26
N PHE A 486 19.51 29.12 -18.57
CA PHE A 486 19.35 29.09 -17.12
C PHE A 486 20.63 29.58 -16.42
N SER A 487 21.79 29.09 -16.88
CA SER A 487 23.10 29.48 -16.35
C SER A 487 23.43 30.95 -16.60
N ASP A 488 23.21 31.44 -17.82
CA ASP A 488 23.54 32.81 -18.22
C ASP A 488 22.65 33.86 -17.51
N ASN A 489 21.44 33.48 -17.08
CA ASN A 489 20.52 34.35 -16.34
C ASN A 489 20.68 34.30 -14.82
N LEU A 490 21.53 33.41 -14.28
CA LEU A 490 21.75 33.30 -12.84
C LEU A 490 22.60 34.48 -12.33
N LYS A 491 22.14 35.18 -11.29
CA LYS A 491 22.92 36.27 -10.68
C LYS A 491 24.11 35.72 -9.89
N LYS A 492 25.14 36.56 -9.70
CA LYS A 492 26.42 36.19 -9.08
C LYS A 492 26.28 35.64 -7.64
N ASP A 493 25.25 36.04 -6.91
CA ASP A 493 24.96 35.62 -5.54
C ASP A 493 23.89 34.51 -5.43
N GLN A 494 23.36 34.05 -6.57
CA GLN A 494 22.35 33.01 -6.63
C GLN A 494 22.96 31.61 -6.78
N ILE A 495 22.19 30.61 -6.35
CA ILE A 495 22.49 29.19 -6.45
C ILE A 495 21.38 28.56 -7.31
N GLY A 496 21.78 27.90 -8.39
CA GLY A 496 20.89 27.27 -9.35
C GLY A 496 20.72 25.77 -9.12
N MET A 497 19.52 25.24 -9.31
CA MET A 497 19.29 23.79 -9.46
C MET A 497 18.47 23.49 -10.71
N TYR A 498 19.00 22.68 -11.62
CA TYR A 498 18.30 22.27 -12.84
C TYR A 498 18.06 20.76 -12.80
N VAL A 499 16.80 20.32 -12.89
CA VAL A 499 16.40 18.91 -12.89
C VAL A 499 15.94 18.53 -14.29
N VAL A 500 16.40 17.38 -14.79
CA VAL A 500 16.02 16.80 -16.10
C VAL A 500 15.33 15.46 -15.87
N ASP A 501 14.04 15.38 -16.20
CA ASP A 501 13.17 14.21 -16.02
C ASP A 501 12.50 13.77 -17.33
N SER A 502 13.05 12.82 -18.10
CA SER A 502 14.31 12.13 -17.91
C SER A 502 15.25 12.41 -19.09
N LEU A 503 16.56 12.24 -18.89
CA LEU A 503 17.53 12.33 -20.00
C LEU A 503 17.25 11.25 -21.08
N ASP A 504 16.63 10.14 -20.70
CA ASP A 504 16.30 9.03 -21.58
C ASP A 504 15.12 9.35 -22.51
N GLY A 505 14.19 10.21 -22.08
CA GLY A 505 13.03 10.67 -22.86
C GLY A 505 13.38 11.55 -24.06
N LEU A 506 14.56 12.19 -24.05
CA LEU A 506 14.97 13.12 -25.11
C LEU A 506 15.45 12.41 -26.38
N THR A 507 15.22 13.01 -27.54
CA THR A 507 15.80 12.56 -28.82
C THR A 507 16.84 13.56 -29.35
N SER A 508 17.38 13.36 -30.55
CA SER A 508 18.22 14.36 -31.24
C SER A 508 17.40 15.08 -32.31
N LYS A 509 17.74 16.33 -32.60
CA LYS A 509 17.08 17.12 -33.65
C LYS A 509 17.10 16.41 -35.01
N ALA A 510 18.23 15.82 -35.37
CA ALA A 510 18.37 15.04 -36.61
C ALA A 510 17.49 13.78 -36.66
N THR A 511 17.08 13.23 -35.51
CA THR A 511 16.09 12.15 -35.45
C THR A 511 14.67 12.68 -35.67
N VAL A 512 14.34 13.85 -35.12
CA VAL A 512 13.04 14.53 -35.35
C VAL A 512 12.88 14.91 -36.82
N ASP A 513 13.89 15.53 -37.41
CA ASP A 513 13.87 15.98 -38.82
C ASP A 513 13.66 14.80 -39.78
N ARG A 514 14.29 13.65 -39.50
CA ARG A 514 14.07 12.42 -40.26
C ARG A 514 12.69 11.82 -40.05
N GLY A 515 12.14 11.89 -38.83
CA GLY A 515 10.75 11.51 -38.56
C GLY A 515 9.78 12.32 -39.42
N ASN A 516 9.99 13.64 -39.48
CA ASN A 516 9.21 14.55 -40.32
C ASN A 516 9.38 14.25 -41.82
N GLU A 517 10.60 13.94 -42.27
CA GLU A 517 10.84 13.56 -43.67
C GLU A 517 10.16 12.23 -44.02
N ARG A 518 10.23 11.24 -43.14
CA ARG A 518 9.53 9.96 -43.29
C ARG A 518 8.02 10.15 -43.38
N TYR A 519 7.45 10.98 -42.50
CA TYR A 519 6.04 11.34 -42.53
C TYR A 519 5.68 12.03 -43.86
N SER A 520 6.47 13.00 -44.31
CA SER A 520 6.25 13.68 -45.60
C SER A 520 6.34 12.74 -46.81
N LYS A 521 7.24 11.74 -46.79
CA LYS A 521 7.32 10.72 -47.85
C LYS A 521 6.15 9.74 -47.79
N PHE A 522 5.69 9.36 -46.60
CA PHE A 522 4.48 8.55 -46.40
C PHE A 522 3.23 9.26 -46.96
N GLU A 523 3.04 10.54 -46.65
CA GLU A 523 1.93 11.34 -47.21
C GLU A 523 1.96 11.40 -48.74
N LYS A 524 3.16 11.29 -49.34
CA LYS A 524 3.37 11.27 -50.79
C LYS A 524 3.36 9.85 -51.39
N GLY A 525 3.02 8.82 -50.61
CA GLY A 525 2.97 7.43 -51.05
C GLY A 525 4.34 6.84 -51.44
N LYS A 526 5.44 7.39 -50.94
CA LYS A 526 6.81 6.93 -51.24
C LYS A 526 7.39 6.15 -50.07
N GLU A 527 8.10 5.06 -50.35
CA GLU A 527 8.84 4.31 -49.34
C GLU A 527 10.06 5.10 -48.83
N PHE A 528 10.32 5.01 -47.53
CA PHE A 528 11.48 5.61 -46.87
C PHE A 528 12.51 4.51 -46.58
N SER A 529 13.59 4.44 -47.37
CA SER A 529 14.61 3.39 -47.30
C SER A 529 16.01 3.92 -46.93
N GLU A 530 16.12 4.72 -45.88
CA GLU A 530 17.43 5.01 -45.27
C GLU A 530 17.63 4.18 -44.00
N GLY A 531 18.62 3.28 -44.05
CA GLY A 531 19.15 2.63 -42.86
C GLY A 531 20.08 3.59 -42.11
N THR A 532 20.03 3.62 -40.78
CA THR A 532 20.96 4.45 -40.01
C THR A 532 21.33 3.87 -38.65
N TYR A 533 22.60 4.08 -38.30
CA TYR A 533 23.12 3.93 -36.94
C TYR A 533 22.63 5.12 -36.10
N ALA A 534 21.70 4.86 -35.18
CA ALA A 534 21.09 5.85 -34.29
C ALA A 534 22.05 6.30 -33.16
N MET A 535 23.16 6.97 -33.51
CA MET A 535 24.23 7.36 -32.57
C MET A 535 24.39 8.89 -32.40
N GLU A 536 23.57 9.70 -33.06
CA GLU A 536 23.69 11.17 -33.06
C GLU A 536 23.46 11.79 -31.68
N LYS A 537 22.45 11.31 -30.93
CA LYS A 537 22.20 11.73 -29.53
C LYS A 537 23.45 11.50 -28.67
N GLN A 538 24.06 10.32 -28.77
CA GLN A 538 25.25 9.94 -28.00
C GLN A 538 26.47 10.76 -28.43
N LYS A 539 26.61 11.03 -29.73
CA LYS A 539 27.70 11.86 -30.27
C LYS A 539 27.59 13.29 -29.76
N PHE A 540 26.42 13.91 -29.86
CA PHE A 540 26.17 15.25 -29.35
C PHE A 540 26.40 15.35 -27.83
N LEU A 541 25.85 14.41 -27.07
CA LEU A 541 26.03 14.37 -25.62
C LEU A 541 27.52 14.32 -25.22
N SER A 542 28.30 13.49 -25.91
CA SER A 542 29.71 13.27 -25.57
C SER A 542 30.68 14.34 -26.10
N GLN A 543 30.42 14.91 -27.27
CA GLN A 543 31.36 15.82 -27.95
C GLN A 543 31.08 17.30 -27.67
N GLU A 544 29.83 17.65 -27.37
CA GLU A 544 29.41 19.06 -27.26
C GLU A 544 28.75 19.34 -25.91
N PHE A 545 27.68 18.60 -25.58
CA PHE A 545 26.86 18.87 -24.40
C PHE A 545 27.65 18.81 -23.08
N PHE A 546 28.14 17.63 -22.69
CA PHE A 546 28.75 17.46 -21.37
C PHE A 546 30.06 18.25 -21.20
N PRO A 547 30.95 18.35 -22.19
CA PRO A 547 32.14 19.18 -22.09
C PRO A 547 31.85 20.66 -21.75
N ASP A 548 30.89 21.29 -22.45
CA ASP A 548 30.55 22.70 -22.21
C ASP A 548 29.80 22.89 -20.88
N ILE A 549 28.77 22.07 -20.63
CA ILE A 549 27.96 22.16 -19.42
C ILE A 549 28.78 21.92 -18.15
N ALA A 550 29.71 20.96 -18.16
CA ALA A 550 30.58 20.72 -17.00
C ALA A 550 31.50 21.93 -16.72
N SER A 551 32.02 22.59 -17.76
CA SER A 551 32.79 23.83 -17.59
C SER A 551 31.93 24.93 -16.97
N ARG A 552 30.71 25.11 -17.46
CA ARG A 552 29.77 26.12 -16.95
C ARG A 552 29.37 25.87 -15.50
N ILE A 553 29.08 24.63 -15.13
CA ILE A 553 28.78 24.25 -13.74
C ILE A 553 29.97 24.55 -12.82
N LYS A 554 31.21 24.45 -13.30
CA LYS A 554 32.39 24.81 -12.50
C LYS A 554 32.51 26.32 -12.28
N ASP A 555 32.10 27.10 -13.28
CA ASP A 555 32.19 28.57 -13.27
C ASP A 555 30.96 29.25 -12.64
N THR A 556 29.90 28.49 -12.36
CA THR A 556 28.62 28.98 -11.81
C THR A 556 28.17 28.15 -10.61
N ASN A 557 27.36 28.71 -9.69
CA ASN A 557 26.85 27.96 -8.53
C ASN A 557 25.62 27.12 -8.92
N ILE A 558 25.77 26.17 -9.85
CA ILE A 558 24.64 25.36 -10.36
C ILE A 558 24.81 23.89 -10.02
N VAL A 559 23.74 23.25 -9.56
CA VAL A 559 23.61 21.80 -9.46
C VAL A 559 22.71 21.30 -10.59
N LEU A 560 23.18 20.30 -11.33
CA LEU A 560 22.42 19.67 -12.41
C LEU A 560 22.09 18.22 -12.03
N ILE A 561 20.80 17.89 -12.01
CA ILE A 561 20.27 16.57 -11.66
C ILE A 561 19.69 15.93 -12.91
N PHE A 562 20.20 14.75 -13.28
CA PHE A 562 19.63 13.93 -14.34
C PHE A 562 18.89 12.74 -13.73
N ILE A 563 17.58 12.68 -13.93
CA ILE A 563 16.80 11.47 -13.74
C ILE A 563 17.01 10.62 -15.00
N SER A 564 17.44 9.38 -14.82
CA SER A 564 17.76 8.47 -15.92
C SER A 564 17.36 7.04 -15.57
N GLN A 565 16.70 6.38 -16.51
CA GLN A 565 16.26 5.00 -16.41
C GLN A 565 17.35 4.06 -16.94
N VAL A 566 17.47 2.90 -16.32
CA VAL A 566 18.37 1.84 -16.77
C VAL A 566 17.60 0.88 -17.67
N ARG A 567 18.10 0.63 -18.88
CA ARG A 567 17.53 -0.34 -19.83
C ARG A 567 18.39 -1.58 -19.96
N ASP A 568 17.75 -2.74 -19.94
CA ASP A 568 18.41 -4.02 -20.20
C ASP A 568 18.73 -4.19 -21.69
N LYS A 569 19.96 -4.62 -21.99
CA LYS A 569 20.38 -5.03 -23.33
C LYS A 569 19.93 -6.47 -23.57
N ILE A 570 18.89 -6.63 -24.41
CA ILE A 570 18.28 -7.94 -24.74
C ILE A 570 19.27 -8.93 -25.40
N ASN A 571 20.43 -8.47 -25.91
CA ASN A 571 21.47 -9.30 -26.54
C ASN A 571 22.90 -9.05 -26.00
N ALA A 572 23.08 -8.73 -24.72
CA ALA A 572 24.42 -8.56 -24.15
C ALA A 572 25.19 -9.89 -24.12
N GLY A 573 26.37 -9.95 -24.76
CA GLY A 573 27.27 -11.09 -24.68
C GLY A 573 27.76 -11.36 -23.24
N MET A 574 28.36 -12.53 -23.00
CA MET A 574 28.77 -13.01 -21.66
C MET A 574 29.69 -12.05 -20.89
N PHE A 575 30.35 -11.11 -21.59
CA PHE A 575 31.25 -10.10 -21.05
C PHE A 575 30.79 -8.65 -21.29
N GLU A 576 29.61 -8.42 -21.88
CA GLU A 576 29.08 -7.08 -22.06
C GLU A 576 28.27 -6.61 -20.84
N LYS A 577 28.29 -5.30 -20.58
CA LYS A 577 27.40 -4.69 -19.58
C LYS A 577 25.95 -4.98 -19.98
N LYS A 578 25.21 -5.66 -19.08
CA LYS A 578 23.81 -6.07 -19.27
C LYS A 578 22.83 -4.89 -19.31
N GLN A 579 23.27 -3.72 -18.83
CA GLN A 579 22.45 -2.54 -18.64
C GLN A 579 23.08 -1.31 -19.30
N THR A 580 22.24 -0.47 -19.88
CA THR A 580 22.60 0.77 -20.57
C THR A 580 21.66 1.90 -20.19
N ARG A 581 22.14 3.15 -20.27
CA ARG A 581 21.36 4.37 -20.05
C ARG A 581 21.75 5.44 -21.06
N ALA A 582 20.89 6.42 -21.33
CA ALA A 582 21.20 7.51 -22.24
C ALA A 582 22.47 8.28 -21.80
N GLY A 583 23.21 8.81 -22.77
CA GLY A 583 24.49 9.49 -22.54
C GLY A 583 25.71 8.57 -22.38
N GLY A 584 25.51 7.24 -22.26
CA GLY A 584 26.60 6.25 -22.28
C GLY A 584 27.69 6.53 -21.23
N ARG A 585 28.96 6.31 -21.61
CA ARG A 585 30.11 6.57 -20.72
C ARG A 585 30.35 8.06 -20.45
N ALA A 586 29.87 8.95 -21.32
CA ALA A 586 30.06 10.38 -21.15
C ALA A 586 29.32 10.89 -19.91
N LEU A 587 28.06 10.50 -19.71
CA LEU A 587 27.33 10.83 -18.48
C LEU A 587 28.07 10.34 -17.23
N GLN A 588 28.61 9.11 -17.24
CA GLN A 588 29.41 8.59 -16.13
C GLN A 588 30.70 9.37 -15.88
N PHE A 589 31.32 9.91 -16.92
CA PHE A 589 32.59 10.63 -16.82
C PHE A 589 32.41 12.04 -16.24
N TYR A 590 31.31 12.71 -16.57
CA TYR A 590 31.06 14.09 -16.15
C TYR A 590 30.19 14.21 -14.88
N CYS A 591 29.56 13.13 -14.42
CA CYS A 591 28.82 13.12 -13.15
C CYS A 591 29.79 13.10 -11.95
N HIS A 592 29.60 14.04 -11.02
CA HIS A 592 30.32 14.08 -9.73
C HIS A 592 29.78 13.02 -8.75
N THR A 593 28.46 12.83 -8.75
CA THR A 593 27.75 11.87 -7.91
C THR A 593 26.80 11.08 -8.79
N VAL A 594 26.71 9.77 -8.57
CA VAL A 594 25.70 8.91 -9.21
C VAL A 594 24.94 8.21 -8.11
N GLU A 595 23.70 8.64 -7.93
CA GLU A 595 22.76 7.99 -7.01
C GLU A 595 21.96 6.97 -7.81
N TRP A 596 22.13 5.69 -7.49
CA TRP A 596 21.38 4.62 -8.11
C TRP A 596 20.07 4.45 -7.35
N LEU A 597 19.04 5.12 -7.84
CA LEU A 597 17.65 4.92 -7.41
C LEU A 597 17.10 3.77 -8.26
N ALA A 598 17.30 2.54 -7.80
CA ALA A 598 16.71 1.37 -8.46
C ALA A 598 15.21 1.28 -8.18
#